data_AF-A0A517R3H5-F1
#
_entry.id   AF-A0A517R3H5-F1
#
_cell.length_a   1.000
_cell.length_b   1.000
_cell.length_c   1.000
_cell.angle_alpha   90.00
_cell.angle_beta   90.00
_cell.angle_gamma   90.00
#
_symmetry.space_group_name_H-M   'P 1'
#
loop_
_entity.id
_entity.type
_entity.pdbx_description
1 polymer ?
#
loop_
_entity_poly.entity_id
_entity_poly.type
_entity_poly.pdbx_seq_one_letter_code
_entity_poly.pdbx_strand_id
1 'polypeptide(L)'
;MDAHHGGVTSPDGNNLDSSKAELPASFLELAASRRQWIDETLAPWCRSASRTELVKAEAEWTNLAGRVDPRGTLWKWAWGRFPALVEEQLGEIDETHEVRVTRCDGSYVTGYPDARRSEHGRLAIISTAEDDADPISIDEIASVERALSPHV
;
A
#
# COMPACT_ATOMS: atom_id res chain seq x y z
N MET A 1 -64.41 -23.28 14.37
CA MET A 1 -65.00 -22.02 13.93
C MET A 1 -64.38 -20.93 14.77
N ASP A 2 -63.77 -20.02 14.04
CA ASP A 2 -62.85 -18.93 14.38
C ASP A 2 -63.31 -17.99 15.51
N ALA A 3 -62.36 -17.38 16.23
CA ALA A 3 -61.96 -15.99 15.97
C ALA A 3 -60.83 -15.49 16.88
N HIS A 4 -59.85 -14.89 16.20
CA HIS A 4 -58.76 -13.99 16.61
C HIS A 4 -58.98 -13.06 17.81
N HIS A 5 -57.88 -12.74 18.51
CA HIS A 5 -57.30 -11.42 18.86
C HIS A 5 -55.95 -11.73 19.54
N GLY A 6 -54.76 -11.39 19.03
CA GLY A 6 -54.33 -10.09 18.49
C GLY A 6 -53.50 -9.34 19.54
N GLY A 7 -52.38 -9.90 20.00
CA GLY A 7 -51.48 -9.29 20.98
C GLY A 7 -50.12 -8.96 20.34
N VAL A 8 -49.90 -7.68 20.07
CA VAL A 8 -48.74 -7.06 19.44
C VAL A 8 -47.45 -7.36 20.21
N THR A 9 -46.49 -8.05 19.58
CA THR A 9 -45.08 -7.99 19.95
C THR A 9 -44.39 -7.03 19.00
N SER A 10 -44.20 -5.77 19.41
CA SER A 10 -43.25 -4.90 18.73
C SER A 10 -41.83 -5.11 19.28
N PRO A 11 -40.83 -4.99 18.39
CA PRO A 11 -39.41 -5.19 18.66
C PRO A 11 -38.81 -3.93 19.32
N ASP A 12 -37.49 -3.88 19.45
CA ASP A 12 -36.68 -2.75 19.93
C ASP A 12 -36.18 -2.86 21.38
N GLY A 13 -35.44 -3.95 21.62
CA GLY A 13 -34.40 -4.01 22.65
C GLY A 13 -33.04 -3.77 22.03
N ASN A 14 -32.76 -2.48 21.79
CA ASN A 14 -31.48 -1.93 21.39
C ASN A 14 -30.36 -2.41 22.33
N ASN A 15 -29.40 -3.19 21.82
CA ASN A 15 -28.04 -3.14 22.36
C ASN A 15 -27.06 -3.40 21.21
N LEU A 16 -26.84 -2.34 20.43
CA LEU A 16 -25.55 -2.17 19.78
C LEU A 16 -24.51 -2.31 20.88
N ASP A 17 -23.82 -3.45 20.91
CA ASP A 17 -22.53 -3.60 21.56
C ASP A 17 -21.56 -2.65 20.84
N SER A 18 -21.71 -1.37 21.17
CA SER A 18 -20.76 -0.33 20.90
C SER A 18 -19.59 -0.69 21.78
N SER A 19 -18.72 -1.51 21.21
CA SER A 19 -17.43 -1.90 21.75
C SER A 19 -16.77 -0.62 22.25
N LYS A 20 -16.87 -0.41 23.56
CA LYS A 20 -16.26 0.71 24.23
C LYS A 20 -14.79 0.54 23.95
N ALA A 21 -14.20 1.42 23.15
CA ALA A 21 -12.76 1.40 22.91
C ALA A 21 -12.08 1.54 24.28
N GLU A 22 -11.65 0.42 24.85
CA GLU A 22 -10.96 0.40 26.13
C GLU A 22 -9.64 1.13 25.92
N LEU A 23 -9.42 2.17 26.72
CA LEU A 23 -8.14 2.88 26.70
C LEU A 23 -7.05 1.87 27.12
N PRO A 24 -5.90 1.84 26.43
CA PRO A 24 -4.81 0.94 26.81
C PRO A 24 -4.39 1.21 28.26
N ALA A 25 -4.28 0.17 29.07
CA ALA A 25 -4.00 0.27 30.50
C ALA A 25 -2.52 0.59 30.78
N SER A 26 -1.65 0.46 29.77
CA SER A 26 -0.23 0.81 29.86
C SER A 26 0.34 1.37 28.55
N PHE A 27 1.50 2.04 28.65
CA PHE A 27 2.26 2.48 27.47
C PHE A 27 2.64 1.31 26.55
N LEU A 28 2.98 0.14 27.12
CA LEU A 28 3.32 -1.05 26.34
C LEU A 28 2.14 -1.54 25.49
N GLU A 29 0.94 -1.52 26.06
CA GLU A 29 -0.30 -1.85 25.35
C GLU A 29 -0.63 -0.83 24.27
N LEU A 30 -0.48 0.47 24.55
CA LEU A 30 -0.65 1.53 23.55
C LEU A 30 0.33 1.35 22.38
N ALA A 31 1.60 1.08 22.67
CA ALA A 31 2.62 0.86 21.65
C ALA A 31 2.39 -0.45 20.86
N ALA A 32 1.89 -1.50 21.51
CA ALA A 32 1.49 -2.74 20.84
C ALA A 32 0.29 -2.51 19.91
N SER A 33 -0.75 -1.84 20.39
CA SER A 33 -1.93 -1.47 19.60
C SER A 33 -1.55 -0.62 18.37
N ARG A 34 -0.66 0.36 18.54
CA ARG A 34 -0.18 1.18 17.43
C ARG A 34 0.56 0.36 16.37
N ARG A 35 1.45 -0.55 16.79
CA ARG A 35 2.18 -1.45 15.88
C ARG A 35 1.24 -2.38 15.14
N GLN A 36 0.31 -3.00 15.86
CA GLN A 36 -0.71 -3.87 15.28
C GLN A 36 -1.51 -3.14 14.20
N TRP A 37 -1.96 -1.91 14.45
CA TRP A 37 -2.66 -1.14 13.43
C TRP A 37 -1.78 -0.81 12.21
N ILE A 38 -0.48 -0.56 12.39
CA ILE A 38 0.44 -0.36 11.26
C ILE A 38 0.52 -1.64 10.42
N ASP A 39 0.74 -2.77 11.08
CA ASP A 39 1.04 -4.05 10.42
C ASP A 39 -0.20 -4.65 9.77
N GLU A 40 -1.36 -4.54 10.42
CA GLU A 40 -2.61 -5.17 9.98
C GLU A 40 -3.50 -4.24 9.15
N THR A 41 -3.35 -2.92 9.28
CA THR A 41 -4.21 -1.94 8.56
C THR A 41 -3.42 -1.03 7.64
N LEU A 42 -2.51 -0.20 8.17
CA LEU A 42 -1.91 0.87 7.38
C LEU A 42 -1.00 0.36 6.26
N ALA A 43 -0.06 -0.53 6.57
CA ALA A 43 0.86 -1.05 5.56
C ALA A 43 0.14 -1.90 4.49
N PRO A 44 -0.80 -2.80 4.82
CA PRO A 44 -1.63 -3.49 3.81
C PRO A 44 -2.48 -2.54 2.97
N TRP A 45 -3.04 -1.49 3.56
CA TRP A 45 -3.77 -0.46 2.83
C TRP A 45 -2.85 0.27 1.84
N CYS A 46 -1.64 0.66 2.25
CA CYS A 46 -0.67 1.28 1.35
C CYS A 46 -0.30 0.38 0.15
N ARG A 47 -0.25 -0.94 0.35
CA ARG A 47 0.00 -1.93 -0.73
C ARG A 47 -1.16 -2.08 -1.71
N SER A 48 -2.36 -1.62 -1.40
CA SER A 48 -3.56 -1.86 -2.22
C SER A 48 -4.26 -0.60 -2.70
N ALA A 49 -4.04 0.54 -2.04
CA ALA A 49 -4.66 1.82 -2.39
C ALA A 49 -4.24 2.34 -3.78
N SER A 50 -5.09 3.13 -4.44
CA SER A 50 -4.67 3.78 -5.69
C SER A 50 -3.60 4.84 -5.43
N ARG A 51 -2.83 5.22 -6.45
CA ARG A 51 -1.89 6.34 -6.37
C ARG A 51 -2.55 7.62 -5.86
N THR A 52 -3.77 7.90 -6.30
CA THR A 52 -4.52 9.09 -5.87
C THR A 52 -4.76 9.10 -4.36
N GLU A 53 -5.16 7.97 -3.77
CA GLU A 53 -5.36 7.88 -2.32
C GLU A 53 -4.03 7.92 -1.56
N LEU A 54 -2.97 7.32 -2.11
CA LEU A 54 -1.63 7.39 -1.53
C LEU A 54 -1.09 8.83 -1.47
N VAL A 55 -1.29 9.62 -2.54
CA VAL A 55 -0.90 11.05 -2.54
C VAL A 55 -1.69 11.85 -1.50
N LYS A 56 -2.98 11.54 -1.28
CA LYS A 56 -3.76 12.15 -0.19
C LYS A 56 -3.21 11.75 1.18
N ALA A 57 -2.91 10.47 1.38
CA ALA A 57 -2.33 9.98 2.62
C ALA A 57 -0.95 10.59 2.89
N GLU A 58 -0.14 10.82 1.86
CA GLU A 58 1.15 11.52 1.97
C GLU A 58 0.97 12.95 2.49
N ALA A 59 -0.02 13.70 1.98
CA ALA A 59 -0.33 15.04 2.47
C ALA A 59 -0.78 15.03 3.95
N GLU A 60 -1.50 14.00 4.36
CA GLU A 60 -2.00 13.81 5.73
C GLU A 60 -1.08 12.95 6.61
N TRP A 61 0.13 12.63 6.14
CA TRP A 61 0.95 11.58 6.75
C TRP A 61 1.36 11.93 8.18
N THR A 62 1.57 13.21 8.47
CA THR A 62 1.86 13.67 9.84
C THR A 62 0.73 13.32 10.81
N ASN A 63 -0.52 13.39 10.37
CA ASN A 63 -1.68 13.05 11.19
C ASN A 63 -1.89 11.52 11.29
N LEU A 64 -1.60 10.77 10.22
CA LEU A 64 -1.80 9.33 10.15
C LEU A 64 -0.68 8.51 10.81
N ALA A 65 0.57 8.91 10.59
CA ALA A 65 1.77 8.14 10.93
C ALA A 65 2.76 8.91 11.82
N GLY A 66 2.50 10.19 12.10
CA GLY A 66 3.44 11.06 12.82
C GLY A 66 4.51 11.64 11.90
N ARG A 67 5.60 12.15 12.47
CA ARG A 67 6.66 12.88 11.72
C ARG A 67 7.62 11.99 10.94
N VAL A 68 7.23 10.77 10.61
CA VAL A 68 8.04 9.87 9.78
C VAL A 68 7.96 10.32 8.32
N ASP A 69 9.05 10.17 7.58
CA ASP A 69 9.09 10.56 6.17
C ASP A 69 8.22 9.61 5.33
N PRO A 70 7.21 10.13 4.57
CA PRO A 70 6.37 9.29 3.74
C PRO A 70 7.13 8.57 2.62
N ARG A 71 8.27 9.10 2.13
CA ARG A 71 9.10 8.36 1.15
C ARG A 71 9.65 7.09 1.78
N GLY A 72 10.22 7.20 2.98
CA GLY A 72 10.76 6.07 3.75
C GLY A 72 9.72 5.13 4.38
N THR A 73 8.41 5.46 4.37
CA THR A 73 7.36 4.59 4.93
C THR A 73 6.20 4.31 3.98
N LEU A 74 5.42 5.33 3.61
CA LEU A 74 4.20 5.15 2.80
C LEU A 74 4.56 4.55 1.44
N TRP A 75 5.49 5.20 0.73
CA TRP A 75 5.85 4.79 -0.62
C TRP A 75 6.63 3.48 -0.63
N LYS A 76 7.48 3.25 0.39
CA LYS A 76 8.08 1.94 0.66
C LYS A 76 7.04 0.83 0.77
N TRP A 77 5.98 1.01 1.56
CA TRP A 77 4.92 0.01 1.64
C TRP A 77 4.15 -0.13 0.33
N ALA A 78 3.89 0.97 -0.37
CA ALA A 78 3.21 0.94 -1.66
C ALA A 78 3.99 0.14 -2.71
N TRP A 79 5.30 0.37 -2.84
CA TRP A 79 6.16 -0.37 -3.79
C TRP A 79 6.32 -1.85 -3.43
N GLY A 80 6.08 -2.24 -2.17
CA GLY A 80 6.00 -3.63 -1.73
C GLY A 80 4.94 -4.49 -2.45
N ARG A 81 4.11 -3.90 -3.34
CA ARG A 81 3.30 -4.62 -4.34
C ARG A 81 4.13 -5.48 -5.28
N PHE A 82 5.37 -5.05 -5.53
CA PHE A 82 6.25 -5.61 -6.54
C PHE A 82 7.55 -6.08 -5.87
N PRO A 83 7.59 -7.29 -5.29
CA PRO A 83 8.77 -7.78 -4.57
C PRO A 83 10.05 -7.78 -5.43
N ALA A 84 9.94 -7.95 -6.74
CA ALA A 84 11.10 -7.88 -7.64
C ALA A 84 11.70 -6.47 -7.77
N LEU A 85 10.93 -5.42 -7.44
CA LEU A 85 11.34 -4.02 -7.53
C LEU A 85 12.00 -3.51 -6.24
N VAL A 86 11.71 -4.14 -5.10
CA VAL A 86 12.16 -3.69 -3.79
C VAL A 86 13.11 -4.69 -3.16
N GLU A 87 14.12 -4.21 -2.44
CA GLU A 87 14.96 -5.08 -1.62
C GLU A 87 14.13 -5.59 -0.42
N GLU A 88 14.06 -6.91 -0.21
CA GLU A 88 13.17 -7.52 0.80
C GLU A 88 13.40 -6.99 2.22
N GLN A 89 14.65 -6.61 2.53
CA GLN A 89 15.03 -6.15 3.86
C GLN A 89 14.93 -4.63 4.04
N LEU A 90 15.09 -3.88 2.95
CA LEU A 90 15.14 -2.41 3.00
C LEU A 90 13.84 -1.76 2.53
N GLY A 91 13.04 -2.45 1.70
CA GLY A 91 11.79 -1.96 1.11
C GLY A 91 11.96 -0.69 0.28
N GLU A 92 13.18 -0.39 -0.12
CA GLU A 92 13.52 0.67 -1.07
C GLU A 92 13.54 0.06 -2.48
N ILE A 93 13.32 0.90 -3.49
CA ILE A 93 13.47 0.50 -4.89
C ILE A 93 14.92 0.06 -5.09
N ASP A 94 15.11 -1.17 -5.55
CA ASP A 94 16.43 -1.75 -5.82
C ASP A 94 16.91 -1.33 -7.21
N GLU A 95 17.86 -0.39 -7.24
CA GLU A 95 18.48 0.12 -8.46
C GLU A 95 19.58 -0.80 -9.02
N THR A 96 19.92 -1.89 -8.32
CA THR A 96 21.11 -2.72 -8.64
C THR A 96 20.85 -3.83 -9.67
N HIS A 97 19.57 -4.10 -9.97
CA HIS A 97 19.17 -5.13 -10.93
C HIS A 97 18.29 -4.56 -12.02
N GLU A 98 18.45 -5.09 -13.24
CA GLU A 98 17.55 -4.79 -14.34
C GLU A 98 16.20 -5.47 -14.09
N VAL A 99 15.12 -4.73 -14.32
CA VAL A 99 13.76 -5.22 -14.16
C VAL A 99 13.00 -5.10 -15.48
N ARG A 100 12.04 -6.01 -15.67
CA ARG A 100 11.01 -5.90 -16.68
C ARG A 100 9.72 -5.47 -16.00
N VAL A 101 9.22 -4.30 -16.36
CA VAL A 101 7.94 -3.76 -15.88
C VAL A 101 6.90 -3.98 -16.95
N THR A 102 5.90 -4.82 -16.67
CA THR A 102 4.75 -5.04 -17.56
C THR A 102 3.62 -4.12 -17.12
N ARG A 103 3.07 -3.35 -18.05
CA ARG A 103 1.94 -2.44 -17.82
C ARG A 103 0.61 -3.16 -18.00
N CYS A 104 -0.45 -2.59 -17.43
CA CYS A 104 -1.83 -3.12 -17.54
C CYS A 104 -2.36 -3.22 -18.98
N ASP A 105 -1.81 -2.44 -19.91
CA ASP A 105 -2.13 -2.52 -21.35
C ASP A 105 -1.38 -3.64 -22.10
N GLY A 106 -0.52 -4.39 -21.40
CA GLY A 106 0.30 -5.47 -21.96
C GLY A 106 1.63 -5.02 -22.56
N SER A 107 1.90 -3.72 -22.65
CA SER A 107 3.21 -3.20 -23.01
C SER A 107 4.22 -3.44 -21.88
N TYR A 108 5.51 -3.40 -22.18
CA TYR A 108 6.55 -3.54 -21.17
C TYR A 108 7.74 -2.64 -21.45
N VAL A 109 8.46 -2.28 -20.38
CA VAL A 109 9.77 -1.64 -20.44
C VAL A 109 10.77 -2.49 -19.67
N THR A 110 12.01 -2.52 -20.13
CA THR A 110 13.13 -3.17 -19.45
C THR A 110 14.21 -2.13 -19.17
N GLY A 111 14.78 -2.16 -17.97
CA GLY A 111 15.86 -1.27 -17.57
C GLY A 111 16.11 -1.28 -16.06
N TYR A 112 16.93 -0.36 -15.60
CA TYR A 112 17.26 -0.21 -14.18
C TYR A 112 16.32 0.79 -13.51
N PRO A 113 15.71 0.46 -12.36
CA PRO A 113 14.96 1.43 -11.58
C PRO A 113 15.83 2.61 -11.15
N ASP A 114 15.26 3.82 -11.20
CA ASP A 114 15.88 5.02 -10.63
C ASP A 114 15.03 5.50 -9.46
N ALA A 115 15.45 5.17 -8.24
CA ALA A 115 14.77 5.53 -7.00
C ALA A 115 14.79 7.05 -6.74
N ARG A 116 15.77 7.78 -7.28
CA ARG A 116 15.89 9.23 -7.13
C ARG A 116 14.85 9.96 -7.96
N ARG A 117 14.59 9.48 -9.18
CA ARG A 117 13.55 10.02 -10.08
C ARG A 117 12.18 9.40 -9.84
N SER A 118 12.11 8.29 -9.11
CA SER A 118 10.84 7.66 -8.74
C SER A 118 10.20 8.37 -7.56
N GLU A 119 9.11 9.08 -7.81
CA GLU A 119 8.44 9.90 -6.80
C GLU A 119 6.91 9.76 -6.87
N HIS A 120 6.25 9.89 -5.72
CA HIS A 120 4.79 9.92 -5.61
C HIS A 120 4.09 8.77 -6.37
N GLY A 121 4.62 7.55 -6.23
CA GLY A 121 4.08 6.37 -6.89
C GLY A 121 4.28 6.36 -8.40
N ARG A 122 5.30 7.05 -8.92
CA ARG A 122 5.75 6.95 -10.30
C ARG A 122 7.14 6.35 -10.34
N LEU A 123 7.33 5.33 -11.16
CA LEU A 123 8.56 4.57 -11.32
C LEU A 123 9.31 5.07 -12.54
N ALA A 124 10.50 5.61 -12.34
CA ALA A 124 11.43 5.92 -13.42
C ALA A 124 12.29 4.69 -13.73
N ILE A 125 12.46 4.39 -15.02
CA ILE A 125 13.29 3.30 -15.51
C ILE A 125 14.32 3.89 -16.48
N ILE A 126 15.59 3.65 -16.20
CA ILE A 126 16.69 3.97 -17.11
C ILE A 126 16.81 2.80 -18.08
N SER A 127 16.36 3.00 -19.32
CA SER A 127 16.44 1.99 -20.36
C SER A 127 17.84 1.94 -20.97
N THR A 128 18.28 0.74 -21.37
CA THR A 128 19.53 0.53 -22.10
C THR A 128 19.38 0.73 -23.61
N ALA A 129 18.16 0.83 -24.12
CA ALA A 129 17.85 0.77 -25.56
C ALA A 129 17.23 2.04 -26.16
N GLU A 130 16.60 2.91 -25.37
CA GLU A 130 15.92 4.14 -25.83
C GLU A 130 16.13 5.32 -24.87
N ASP A 131 15.78 6.54 -25.31
CA ASP A 131 15.68 7.72 -24.44
C ASP A 131 14.78 7.44 -23.24
N ASP A 132 15.08 8.07 -22.10
CA ASP A 132 14.36 7.90 -20.83
C ASP A 132 12.83 7.91 -21.03
N ALA A 133 12.18 6.79 -20.71
CA ALA A 133 10.73 6.71 -20.74
C ALA A 133 10.10 7.56 -19.64
N ASP A 134 8.90 8.08 -19.90
CA ASP A 134 8.10 8.78 -18.88
C ASP A 134 7.87 7.86 -17.66
N PRO A 135 7.95 8.41 -16.43
CA PRO A 135 7.72 7.62 -15.21
C PRO A 135 6.35 6.95 -15.17
N ILE A 136 6.35 5.65 -14.90
CA ILE A 136 5.18 4.77 -14.93
C ILE A 136 4.44 4.86 -13.60
N SER A 137 3.14 5.15 -13.60
CA SER A 137 2.35 5.13 -12.38
C SER A 137 2.28 3.73 -11.78
N ILE A 138 2.31 3.63 -10.45
CA ILE A 138 2.13 2.38 -9.70
C ILE A 138 0.81 1.66 -10.04
N ASP A 139 -0.21 2.41 -10.47
CA ASP A 139 -1.51 1.87 -10.89
C ASP A 139 -1.50 1.35 -12.34
N GLU A 140 -0.49 1.72 -13.13
CA GLU A 140 -0.31 1.25 -14.52
C GLU A 140 0.50 -0.04 -14.59
N ILE A 141 1.14 -0.45 -13.49
CA ILE A 141 2.00 -1.63 -13.43
C ILE A 141 1.15 -2.87 -13.12
N ALA A 142 1.19 -3.85 -14.03
CA ALA A 142 0.59 -5.15 -13.82
C ALA A 142 1.54 -6.11 -13.10
N SER A 143 2.83 -6.12 -13.47
CA SER A 143 3.84 -6.94 -12.83
C SER A 143 5.25 -6.35 -12.99
N VAL A 144 6.15 -6.73 -12.07
CA VAL A 144 7.59 -6.48 -12.18
C VAL A 144 8.31 -7.80 -11.96
N GLU A 145 9.26 -8.09 -12.83
CA GLU A 145 10.11 -9.27 -12.76
C GLU A 145 11.57 -8.86 -12.90
N ARG A 146 12.49 -9.57 -12.23
CA ARG A 146 13.92 -9.37 -12.48
C ARG A 146 14.24 -9.88 -13.88
N ALA A 147 14.86 -9.05 -14.70
CA ALA A 147 15.35 -9.49 -15.98
C ALA A 147 16.47 -10.51 -15.72
N LEU A 148 16.30 -11.74 -16.22
CA LEU A 148 17.37 -12.73 -16.18
C LEU A 148 18.51 -12.17 -17.02
N SER A 149 19.61 -11.74 -16.39
CA SER A 149 20.83 -11.46 -17.13
C SER A 149 21.20 -12.73 -17.89
N PRO A 150 21.36 -12.70 -19.22
CA PRO A 150 21.93 -13.84 -19.91
C PRO A 150 23.32 -14.07 -19.33
N HIS A 151 23.50 -15.19 -18.64
CA HIS A 151 24.84 -15.68 -18.30
C HIS A 151 25.57 -15.87 -19.63
N VAL A 152 26.55 -15.00 -19.86
CA VAL A 152 27.58 -15.16 -20.90
C VAL A 152 28.48 -16.31 -20.50
#